data_AF-A0A679HWK6-F1
#
_entry.id   AF-A0A679HWK6-F1
#
_cell.length_a   1.000
_cell.length_b   1.000
_cell.length_c   1.000
_cell.angle_alpha   90.00
_cell.angle_beta   90.00
_cell.angle_gamma   90.00
#
_symmetry.space_group_name_H-M   'P 1'
#
loop_
_entity.id
_entity.type
_entity.pdbx_description
1 polymer ?
#
loop_
_entity_poly.entity_id
_entity_poly.type
_entity_poly.pdbx_seq_one_letter_code
_entity_poly.pdbx_strand_id
1 'polypeptide(L)'
;MSGTPVAGGGVHYFANAFAVTPDSSAIVYLADETTDNVLETYRVPFTTPGSSTRLNGPIVAGGSVSSLLGFSILPDSSGIVYAADEAVDDVIELYRSDFSTPGVSTKQNGPLVAGGNVDGFIVQ
;
A
#
# COMPACT_ATOMS: atom_id res chain seq x y z
N MET A 1 -9.23 -20.58 1.15
CA MET A 1 -10.34 -20.17 2.04
C MET A 1 -10.20 -18.68 2.24
N SER A 2 -10.93 -17.86 1.47
CA SER A 2 -10.95 -16.40 1.65
C SER A 2 -12.10 -16.04 2.58
N GLY A 3 -11.83 -15.22 3.59
CA GLY A 3 -12.86 -14.56 4.39
C GLY A 3 -13.76 -13.73 3.48
N THR A 4 -15.03 -13.57 3.88
CA THR A 4 -16.04 -12.83 3.12
C THR A 4 -15.65 -11.34 3.01
N PRO A 5 -15.45 -10.80 1.79
CA PRO A 5 -15.26 -9.37 1.60
C PRO A 5 -16.52 -8.59 2.01
N VAL A 6 -16.33 -7.36 2.50
CA VAL A 6 -17.43 -6.43 2.80
C VAL A 6 -18.17 -6.09 1.50
N ALA A 7 -19.49 -5.90 1.58
CA ALA A 7 -20.31 -5.58 0.41
C ALA A 7 -19.93 -4.21 -0.16
N GLY A 8 -19.20 -4.20 -1.28
CA GLY A 8 -18.68 -2.99 -1.91
C GLY A 8 -17.33 -3.17 -2.61
N GLY A 9 -16.56 -4.21 -2.25
CA GLY A 9 -15.21 -4.46 -2.78
C GLY A 9 -15.19 -4.68 -4.30
N GLY A 10 -15.03 -3.59 -5.05
CA GLY A 10 -14.78 -3.63 -6.47
C GLY A 10 -13.37 -4.16 -6.72
N VAL A 11 -13.22 -5.10 -7.66
CA VAL A 11 -11.90 -5.43 -8.21
C VAL A 11 -11.62 -4.38 -9.27
N HIS A 12 -11.03 -3.26 -8.87
CA HIS A 12 -10.57 -2.25 -9.80
C HIS A 12 -9.33 -2.77 -10.54
N TYR A 13 -9.28 -2.56 -11.86
CA TYR A 13 -8.16 -2.97 -12.72
C TYR A 13 -6.94 -2.08 -12.44
N PHE A 14 -6.25 -2.31 -11.32
CA PHE A 14 -5.02 -1.62 -10.95
C PHE A 14 -3.80 -2.39 -11.47
N ALA A 15 -2.80 -1.68 -11.98
CA ALA A 15 -1.47 -2.26 -12.05
C ALA A 15 -1.03 -2.59 -10.62
N ASN A 16 -0.70 -3.87 -10.34
CA ASN A 16 -0.18 -4.33 -9.05
C ASN A 16 -1.14 -4.23 -7.85
N ALA A 17 -2.44 -4.51 -8.02
CA ALA A 17 -3.39 -4.60 -6.91
C ALA A 17 -2.97 -5.60 -5.80
N PHE A 18 -2.22 -6.64 -6.17
CA PHE A 18 -1.63 -7.60 -5.26
C PHE A 18 -0.34 -8.18 -5.84
N ALA A 19 0.54 -8.69 -4.98
CA ALA A 19 1.74 -9.41 -5.35
C ALA A 19 2.16 -10.40 -4.24
N VAL A 20 2.80 -11.49 -4.63
CA VAL A 20 3.46 -12.42 -3.69
C VAL A 20 4.84 -11.85 -3.36
N THR A 21 5.26 -11.94 -2.09
CA THR A 21 6.61 -11.53 -1.69
C THR A 21 7.68 -12.37 -2.41
N PRO A 22 8.86 -11.82 -2.76
CA PRO A 22 9.91 -12.58 -3.46
C PRO A 22 10.34 -13.88 -2.75
N ASP A 23 10.33 -13.89 -1.41
CA ASP A 23 10.59 -15.06 -0.57
C ASP A 23 9.45 -16.09 -0.55
N SER A 24 8.35 -15.83 -1.25
CA SER A 24 7.14 -16.66 -1.31
C SER A 24 6.48 -16.93 0.05
N SER A 25 6.65 -16.04 1.03
CA SER A 25 6.11 -16.22 2.39
C SER A 25 4.75 -15.55 2.63
N ALA A 26 4.37 -14.56 1.80
CA ALA A 26 3.17 -13.76 2.00
C ALA A 26 2.60 -13.19 0.69
N ILE A 27 1.36 -12.69 0.76
CA ILE A 27 0.78 -11.78 -0.24
C ILE A 27 0.73 -10.37 0.34
N VAL A 28 1.03 -9.38 -0.48
CA VAL A 28 0.71 -7.97 -0.26
C VAL A 28 -0.42 -7.57 -1.22
N TYR A 29 -1.38 -6.78 -0.77
CA TYR A 29 -2.49 -6.31 -1.59
C TYR A 29 -3.00 -4.93 -1.17
N LEU A 30 -3.75 -4.28 -2.06
CA LEU A 30 -4.52 -3.07 -1.79
C LEU A 30 -5.96 -3.43 -1.45
N ALA A 31 -6.52 -2.79 -0.42
CA ALA A 31 -7.94 -2.88 -0.08
C ALA A 31 -8.38 -1.67 0.75
N ASP A 32 -9.68 -1.44 0.76
CA ASP A 32 -10.42 -0.54 1.66
C ASP A 32 -10.95 -1.32 2.89
N GLU A 33 -10.09 -2.14 3.49
CA GLU A 33 -10.50 -3.12 4.51
C GLU A 33 -11.01 -2.46 5.80
N THR A 34 -10.52 -1.26 6.12
CA THR A 34 -10.90 -0.55 7.35
C THR A 34 -11.78 0.67 7.13
N THR A 35 -11.65 1.35 5.99
CA THR A 35 -12.41 2.56 5.68
C THR A 35 -12.86 2.53 4.23
N ASP A 36 -14.16 2.62 4.01
CA ASP A 36 -14.78 2.61 2.68
C ASP A 36 -14.16 3.70 1.77
N ASN A 37 -13.79 3.32 0.54
CA ASN A 37 -13.12 4.15 -0.46
C ASN A 37 -11.71 4.67 -0.10
N VAL A 38 -11.09 4.18 0.97
CA VAL A 38 -9.70 4.51 1.30
C VAL A 38 -8.85 3.27 1.09
N LEU A 39 -8.16 3.19 -0.06
CA LEU A 39 -7.21 2.11 -0.30
C LEU A 39 -6.00 2.22 0.62
N GLU A 40 -5.64 1.08 1.19
CA GLU A 40 -4.54 0.87 2.10
C GLU A 40 -3.78 -0.40 1.66
N THR A 41 -2.53 -0.53 2.09
CA THR A 41 -1.70 -1.70 1.79
C THR A 41 -1.74 -2.70 2.93
N TYR A 42 -1.95 -3.97 2.62
CA TYR A 42 -2.04 -5.05 3.59
C TYR A 42 -1.11 -6.20 3.23
N ARG A 43 -0.63 -6.93 4.25
CA ARG A 43 0.12 -8.18 4.11
C ARG A 43 -0.59 -9.32 4.82
N VAL A 44 -0.64 -10.48 4.17
CA VAL A 44 -1.11 -11.75 4.77
C VAL A 44 -0.01 -12.80 4.63
N PRO A 45 0.62 -13.22 5.74
CA PRO A 45 1.53 -14.36 5.74
C PRO A 45 0.81 -15.67 5.38
N PHE A 46 1.43 -16.52 4.57
CA PHE A 46 0.84 -17.82 4.22
C PHE A 46 0.78 -18.80 5.39
N THR A 47 1.56 -18.56 6.45
CA THR A 47 1.49 -19.31 7.70
C THR A 47 0.24 -18.99 8.53
N THR A 48 -0.40 -17.84 8.29
CA THR A 48 -1.58 -17.36 9.02
C THR A 48 -2.62 -16.75 8.07
N PRO A 49 -3.23 -17.55 7.18
CA PRO A 49 -4.20 -17.06 6.20
C PRO A 49 -5.41 -16.40 6.90
N GLY A 50 -5.88 -15.28 6.34
CA GLY A 50 -7.00 -14.51 6.88
C GLY A 50 -6.63 -13.51 7.98
N SER A 51 -5.37 -13.47 8.42
CA SER A 51 -4.85 -12.44 9.31
C SER A 51 -4.01 -11.43 8.53
N SER A 52 -4.68 -10.40 8.03
CA SER A 52 -4.07 -9.27 7.34
C SER A 52 -3.43 -8.30 8.35
N THR A 53 -2.40 -7.58 7.92
CA THR A 53 -1.80 -6.49 8.69
C THR A 53 -1.59 -5.29 7.76
N ARG A 54 -2.10 -4.13 8.15
CA ARG A 54 -1.89 -2.88 7.39
C ARG A 54 -0.42 -2.47 7.44
N LEU A 55 0.13 -2.10 6.28
CA LEU A 55 1.54 -1.73 6.13
C LEU A 55 1.74 -0.22 6.16
N ASN A 56 0.96 0.54 5.40
CA ASN A 56 1.10 2.00 5.33
C ASN A 56 0.88 2.69 6.69
N GLY A 57 1.47 3.88 6.81
CA GLY A 57 1.24 4.77 7.94
C GLY A 57 -0.19 5.33 7.99
N PRO A 58 -0.51 6.12 9.03
CA PRO A 58 -1.79 6.83 9.10
C PRO A 58 -1.96 7.75 7.89
N ILE A 59 -3.06 7.60 7.17
CA ILE A 59 -3.42 8.45 6.04
C ILE A 59 -4.26 9.63 6.54
N VAL A 60 -3.99 10.83 6.02
CA VAL A 60 -4.78 12.04 6.27
C VAL A 60 -6.22 11.88 5.79
N ALA A 61 -7.16 12.64 6.36
CA ALA A 61 -8.52 12.65 5.86
C ALA A 61 -8.55 13.11 4.38
N GLY A 62 -9.27 12.37 3.54
CA GLY A 62 -9.33 12.56 2.09
C GLY A 62 -8.36 11.67 1.31
N GLY A 63 -7.26 11.26 1.95
CA GLY A 63 -6.22 10.50 1.28
C GLY A 63 -6.51 9.01 1.09
N SER A 64 -5.76 8.39 0.18
CA SER A 64 -5.64 6.98 -0.13
C SER A 64 -4.26 6.60 -0.73
N VAL A 65 -3.85 5.33 -0.56
CA VAL A 65 -2.78 4.77 -1.41
C VAL A 65 -3.20 4.86 -2.88
N SER A 66 -2.31 5.41 -3.71
CA SER A 66 -2.59 5.66 -5.13
C SER A 66 -2.99 4.38 -5.83
N SER A 67 -4.20 4.38 -6.36
CA SER A 67 -4.76 3.24 -7.08
C SER A 67 -4.14 3.07 -8.48
N LEU A 68 -3.54 4.13 -9.02
CA LEU A 68 -2.84 4.13 -10.31
C LEU A 68 -1.40 3.63 -10.20
N LEU A 69 -0.70 3.97 -9.11
CA LEU A 69 0.72 3.65 -8.92
C LEU A 69 0.94 2.45 -7.99
N GLY A 70 0.04 2.24 -7.03
CA GLY A 70 0.04 1.12 -6.10
C GLY A 70 1.30 1.04 -5.24
N PHE A 71 1.82 -0.20 -5.12
CA PHE A 71 3.01 -0.52 -4.34
C PHE A 71 3.97 -1.41 -5.14
N SER A 72 5.21 -1.49 -4.67
CA SER A 72 6.21 -2.48 -5.08
C SER A 72 6.85 -3.09 -3.84
N ILE A 73 7.06 -4.41 -3.86
CA ILE A 73 7.71 -5.15 -2.77
C ILE A 73 9.23 -5.03 -2.95
N LEU A 74 9.95 -4.80 -1.85
CA LEU A 74 11.41 -4.78 -1.86
C LEU A 74 11.97 -6.16 -2.26
N PRO A 75 13.05 -6.24 -3.07
CA PRO A 75 13.59 -7.52 -3.55
C PRO A 75 14.03 -8.46 -2.43
N ASP A 76 14.45 -7.91 -1.29
CA ASP A 76 14.85 -8.65 -0.10
C ASP A 76 13.65 -9.13 0.75
N SER A 77 12.42 -8.89 0.31
CA SER A 77 11.18 -9.21 1.04
C SER A 77 11.09 -8.54 2.43
N SER A 78 11.78 -7.42 2.65
CA SER A 78 11.78 -6.72 3.94
C SER A 78 10.65 -5.71 4.11
N GLY A 79 10.00 -5.29 3.01
CA GLY A 79 9.04 -4.19 3.04
C GLY A 79 8.45 -3.85 1.67
N ILE A 80 7.82 -2.68 1.60
CA ILE A 80 7.27 -2.10 0.36
C ILE A 80 7.68 -0.64 0.18
N VAL A 81 7.68 -0.20 -1.08
CA VAL A 81 7.56 1.21 -1.47
C VAL A 81 6.19 1.40 -2.11
N TYR A 82 5.49 2.48 -1.77
CA TYR A 82 4.17 2.79 -2.31
C TYR A 82 4.01 4.29 -2.50
N ALA A 83 3.06 4.66 -3.35
CA ALA A 83 2.70 6.04 -3.58
C ALA A 83 1.35 6.35 -2.92
N ALA A 84 1.26 7.45 -2.18
CA ALA A 84 0.05 7.85 -1.47
C ALA A 84 0.04 9.36 -1.23
N ASP A 85 -1.14 9.89 -0.96
CA ASP A 85 -1.43 11.19 -0.35
C ASP A 85 -1.47 11.09 1.19
N GLU A 86 -0.55 10.31 1.77
CA GLU A 86 -0.62 9.91 3.18
C GLU A 86 -0.56 11.10 4.15
N ALA A 87 0.25 12.12 3.84
CA ALA A 87 0.46 13.28 4.70
C ALA A 87 -0.41 14.49 4.31
N VAL A 88 -0.75 14.63 3.04
CA VAL A 88 -1.49 15.76 2.48
C VAL A 88 -2.40 15.24 1.37
N ASP A 89 -3.70 15.49 1.53
CA ASP A 89 -4.72 15.14 0.55
C ASP A 89 -4.40 15.75 -0.83
N ASP A 90 -4.72 15.02 -1.90
CA ASP A 90 -4.40 15.37 -3.30
C ASP A 90 -2.89 15.55 -3.64
N VAL A 91 -1.97 15.12 -2.77
CA VAL A 91 -0.52 15.19 -3.03
C VAL A 91 0.14 13.82 -2.95
N ILE A 92 0.35 13.19 -4.11
CA ILE A 92 0.98 11.88 -4.21
C ILE A 92 2.49 11.97 -3.97
N GLU A 93 2.93 11.31 -2.92
CA GLU A 93 4.33 11.20 -2.50
C GLU A 93 4.73 9.71 -2.35
N LEU A 94 6.04 9.45 -2.26
CA LEU A 94 6.58 8.10 -2.06
C LEU A 94 6.84 7.82 -0.60
N TYR A 95 6.43 6.64 -0.19
CA TYR A 95 6.60 6.15 1.17
C TYR A 95 7.20 4.74 1.14
N ARG A 96 7.98 4.42 2.17
CA ARG A 96 8.47 3.07 2.45
C ARG A 96 7.89 2.59 3.76
N SER A 97 7.50 1.32 3.83
CA SER A 97 7.16 0.64 5.09
C SER A 97 7.89 -0.69 5.17
N ASP A 98 8.48 -0.97 6.33
CA ASP A 98 9.17 -2.23 6.61
C ASP A 98 8.21 -3.21 7.30
N PHE A 99 8.24 -4.48 6.90
CA PHE A 99 7.37 -5.53 7.44
C PHE A 99 7.64 -5.84 8.93
N SER A 100 8.81 -5.46 9.45
CA SER A 100 9.12 -5.57 10.89
C SER A 100 8.39 -4.54 11.76
N THR A 101 7.88 -3.47 11.16
CA THR A 101 7.22 -2.36 11.86
C THR A 101 5.99 -1.90 11.04
N PRO A 102 4.97 -2.75 10.91
CA PRO A 102 3.77 -2.43 10.13
C PRO A 102 3.03 -1.22 10.71
N GLY A 103 2.37 -0.45 9.86
CA GLY A 103 1.64 0.76 10.26
C GLY A 103 2.52 2.00 10.44
N VAL A 104 3.82 1.89 10.12
CA VAL A 104 4.78 2.98 10.13
C VAL A 104 5.36 3.13 8.72
N SER A 105 5.41 4.37 8.24
CA SER A 105 5.98 4.72 6.96
C SER A 105 7.12 5.74 7.10
N THR A 106 7.97 5.82 6.09
CA THR A 106 8.95 6.90 5.92
C THR A 106 8.82 7.47 4.52
N LYS A 107 8.52 8.77 4.44
CA LYS A 107 8.52 9.52 3.18
C LYS A 107 9.91 9.47 2.53
N GLN A 108 9.97 9.13 1.25
CA GLN A 108 11.20 8.89 0.50
C GLN A 108 11.61 10.09 -0.38
N ASN A 109 10.65 10.85 -0.90
CA ASN A 109 10.94 12.05 -1.67
C ASN A 109 11.10 13.29 -0.77
N GLY A 110 11.83 14.28 -1.30
CA GLY A 110 11.86 15.62 -0.71
C GLY A 110 10.58 16.42 -1.02
N PRO A 111 10.51 17.68 -0.57
CA PRO A 111 9.38 18.55 -0.84
C PRO A 111 9.11 18.68 -2.34
N LEU A 112 7.85 18.51 -2.73
CA LEU A 112 7.39 18.77 -4.08
C LEU A 112 7.06 20.26 -4.26
N VAL A 113 7.10 20.72 -5.51
CA VAL A 113 6.56 22.05 -5.84
C VAL A 113 5.05 22.09 -5.62
N ALA A 114 4.47 23.29 -5.51
CA ALA A 114 3.03 23.43 -5.36
C ALA A 114 2.28 22.74 -6.53
N GLY A 115 1.37 21.82 -6.19
CA GLY A 115 0.63 21.00 -7.16
C GLY A 115 1.43 19.87 -7.82
N GLY A 116 2.67 19.62 -7.41
CA GLY A 116 3.49 18.53 -7.90
C GLY A 116 3.11 17.19 -7.28
N ASN A 117 3.27 16.12 -8.04
CA ASN A 117 3.01 14.74 -7.64
C ASN A 117 4.17 13.83 -8.08
N VAL A 118 4.33 12.69 -7.42
CA VAL A 118 5.09 11.59 -7.98
C VAL A 118 4.22 10.87 -9.01
N ASP A 119 4.69 10.84 -10.26
CA ASP A 119 3.96 10.23 -11.39
C ASP A 119 4.35 8.76 -11.66
N GLY A 120 5.36 8.24 -10.95
CA GLY A 120 5.82 6.87 -11.10
C GLY A 120 7.04 6.54 -10.27
N PHE A 121 7.22 5.24 -10.01
CA PHE A 121 8.40 4.72 -9.32
C PHE A 121 8.67 3.28 -9.75
N ILE A 122 9.88 2.83 -9.51
CA ILE A 122 10.28 1.42 -9.61
C ILE A 122 11.13 1.06 -8.39
N VAL A 123 11.14 -0.23 -8.08
CA VAL A 123 12.12 -0.83 -7.16
C VAL A 123 12.89 -1.85 -7.99
N GLN A 124 14.22 -1.84 -7.89
CA GLN A 124 15.13 -2.74 -8.62
C GLN A 124 15.82 -3.70 -7.68
#